data_AF-A0A392M2Q5-F1
#
_entry.id   AF-A0A392M2Q5-F1
#
_cell.length_a   1.000
_cell.length_b   1.000
_cell.length_c   1.000
_cell.angle_alpha   90.00
_cell.angle_beta   90.00
_cell.angle_gamma   90.00
#
_symmetry.space_group_name_H-M   'P 1'
#
loop_
_entity.id
_entity.type
_entity.pdbx_description
1 polymer ?
#
loop_
_entity_poly.entity_id
_entity_poly.type
_entity_poly.pdbx_seq_one_letter_code
_entity_poly.pdbx_strand_id
1 'polypeptide(L)'
;MPEMKDRETGQPLAFPEAVLLTNPSDSQFKGEVDDKYQYSTENQYNQVNGWITADSEKPVGFWIITPSNEFRNGGPVKQDLTSHVGPICLS
;
A
#
# COMPACT_ATOMS: atom_id res chain seq x y z
N MET A 1 4.15 2.50 8.05
CA MET A 1 4.26 1.70 6.81
C MET A 1 5.75 1.54 6.54
N PRO A 2 6.23 0.34 6.21
CA PRO A 2 7.61 0.16 5.76
C PRO A 2 7.88 1.01 4.51
N GLU A 3 9.16 1.28 4.23
CA GLU A 3 9.58 1.95 2.99
C GLU A 3 9.80 0.94 1.85
N MET A 4 9.82 1.40 0.60
CA MET A 4 10.05 0.50 -0.55
C MET A 4 11.40 -0.23 -0.44
N LYS A 5 12.45 0.45 0.00
CA LYS A 5 13.77 -0.16 0.26
C LYS A 5 13.71 -1.29 1.30
N ASP A 6 12.81 -1.21 2.27
CA ASP A 6 12.67 -2.23 3.31
C ASP A 6 12.09 -3.51 2.70
N ARG A 7 11.16 -3.35 1.76
CA ARG A 7 10.59 -4.46 0.98
C ARG A 7 11.59 -5.04 -0.02
N GLU A 8 12.39 -4.21 -0.68
CA GLU A 8 13.41 -4.65 -1.66
C GLU A 8 14.55 -5.45 -1.00
N THR A 9 14.92 -5.09 0.23
CA THR A 9 15.96 -5.79 1.01
C THR A 9 15.40 -6.92 1.89
N GLY A 10 14.08 -7.03 1.97
CA GLY A 10 13.39 -8.07 2.71
C GLY A 10 13.50 -9.44 2.06
N GLN A 11 13.05 -10.46 2.78
CA GLN A 11 13.02 -11.84 2.30
C GLN A 11 11.63 -12.15 1.73
N PRO A 12 11.49 -12.43 0.41
CA PRO A 12 10.24 -12.91 -0.14
C PRO A 12 9.80 -14.21 0.53
N LEU A 13 8.52 -14.31 0.87
CA LEU A 13 7.93 -15.52 1.43
C LEU A 13 7.38 -16.42 0.32
N ALA A 14 6.60 -17.45 0.69
CA ALA A 14 6.00 -18.37 -0.27
C ALA A 14 5.07 -17.67 -1.29
N PHE A 15 4.47 -16.54 -0.91
CA PHE A 15 3.66 -15.70 -1.78
C PHE A 15 4.47 -14.46 -2.18
N PRO A 16 4.52 -14.11 -3.49
CA PRO A 16 5.30 -12.96 -3.96
C PRO A 16 4.78 -11.61 -3.43
N GLU A 17 3.52 -11.57 -2.99
CA GLU A 17 2.90 -10.42 -2.35
C GLU A 17 3.35 -10.19 -0.90
N ALA A 18 3.95 -11.19 -0.25
CA ALA A 18 4.35 -11.14 1.16
C ALA A 18 5.88 -11.15 1.31
N VAL A 19 6.41 -10.17 2.03
CA VAL A 19 7.85 -10.00 2.26
C VAL A 19 8.12 -9.87 3.75
N LEU A 20 9.01 -10.70 4.28
CA LEU A 20 9.51 -10.58 5.65
C LEU A 20 10.56 -9.47 5.74
N LEU A 21 10.33 -8.50 6.62
CA LEU A 21 11.22 -7.36 6.81
C LEU A 21 12.37 -7.74 7.75
N THR A 22 13.53 -8.07 7.18
CA THR A 22 14.71 -8.55 7.92
C THR A 22 15.59 -7.42 8.44
N ASN A 23 15.73 -6.35 7.67
CA ASN A 23 16.53 -5.18 8.01
C ASN A 23 15.83 -3.86 7.59
N PRO A 24 14.63 -3.57 8.16
CA PRO A 24 13.90 -2.36 7.83
C PRO A 24 14.60 -1.11 8.39
N SER A 25 14.33 0.02 7.74
CA SER A 25 14.82 1.35 8.13
C SER A 25 14.28 1.77 9.49
N ASP A 26 13.07 1.35 9.82
CA ASP A 26 12.51 1.46 11.16
C ASP A 26 12.53 0.10 11.87
N SER A 27 13.29 0.04 12.96
CA SER A 27 13.48 -1.18 13.75
C SER A 27 12.18 -1.80 14.28
N GLN A 28 11.09 -1.04 14.40
CA GLN A 28 9.80 -1.55 14.86
C GLN A 28 9.19 -2.58 13.90
N PHE A 29 9.56 -2.52 12.60
CA PHE A 29 9.05 -3.44 11.59
C PHE A 29 9.90 -4.71 11.45
N LYS A 30 10.97 -4.87 12.24
CA LYS A 30 11.87 -6.01 12.08
C LYS A 30 11.18 -7.30 12.50
N GLY A 31 11.11 -8.25 11.57
CA GLY A 31 10.42 -9.52 11.76
C GLY A 31 8.93 -9.47 11.40
N GLU A 32 8.40 -8.29 11.05
CA GLU A 32 7.04 -8.14 10.52
C GLU A 32 6.98 -8.52 9.04
N VAL A 33 5.78 -8.85 8.58
CA VAL A 33 5.51 -9.20 7.17
C VAL A 33 4.75 -8.07 6.50
N ASP A 34 5.32 -7.55 5.42
CA ASP A 34 4.67 -6.62 4.52
C ASP A 34 3.89 -7.39 3.44
N ASP A 35 2.56 -7.39 3.53
CA ASP A 35 1.66 -8.10 2.61
C ASP A 35 0.79 -7.12 1.83
N LYS A 36 0.87 -7.20 0.49
CA LYS A 36 0.09 -6.37 -0.44
C LYS A 36 -1.41 -6.34 -0.11
N TYR A 37 -2.00 -7.47 0.29
CA TYR A 37 -3.43 -7.57 0.52
C TYR A 37 -3.90 -6.93 1.82
N GLN A 38 -2.98 -6.60 2.73
CA GLN A 38 -3.29 -5.78 3.91
C GLN A 38 -3.60 -4.33 3.55
N TYR A 39 -3.24 -3.88 2.35
CA TYR A 39 -3.53 -2.55 1.82
C TYR A 39 -4.86 -2.47 1.08
N SER A 40 -5.89 -3.10 1.66
CA SER A 40 -7.25 -3.09 1.15
C SER A 40 -8.21 -2.38 2.10
N THR A 41 -9.29 -1.84 1.54
CA THR A 41 -10.40 -1.31 2.32
C THR A 41 -11.71 -1.57 1.62
N GLU A 42 -12.82 -1.44 2.34
CA GLU A 42 -14.15 -1.55 1.77
C GLU A 42 -14.39 -0.40 0.77
N ASN A 43 -15.05 -0.71 -0.34
CA ASN A 43 -15.35 0.27 -1.38
C ASN A 43 -16.02 1.54 -0.87
N GLN A 44 -16.93 1.43 0.10
CA GLN A 44 -17.58 2.59 0.70
C GLN A 44 -16.61 3.59 1.37
N TYR A 45 -15.43 3.13 1.79
CA TYR A 45 -14.38 3.94 2.40
C TYR A 45 -13.24 4.27 1.42
N ASN A 46 -13.13 3.58 0.29
CA ASN A 46 -12.10 3.79 -0.73
C ASN A 46 -12.38 5.01 -1.64
N GLN A 47 -12.50 6.20 -1.05
CA GLN A 47 -12.80 7.45 -1.76
C GLN A 47 -11.55 8.22 -2.18
N VAL A 48 -10.56 8.35 -1.30
CA VAL A 48 -9.31 9.06 -1.56
C VAL A 48 -8.15 8.27 -0.98
N ASN A 49 -7.19 7.93 -1.82
CA ASN A 49 -5.91 7.36 -1.42
C ASN A 49 -4.81 7.92 -2.33
N GLY A 50 -3.56 7.78 -1.93
CA GLY A 50 -2.47 8.38 -2.66
C GLY A 50 -1.11 8.06 -2.06
N TRP A 51 -0.10 8.57 -2.73
CA TRP A 51 1.28 8.46 -2.30
C TRP A 51 1.97 9.82 -2.40
N ILE A 52 2.87 10.07 -1.45
CA ILE A 52 3.78 11.22 -1.45
C ILE A 52 5.21 10.72 -1.27
N THR A 53 6.16 11.42 -1.88
CA THR A 53 7.57 11.13 -1.67
C THR A 53 8.00 11.45 -0.23
N ALA A 54 9.00 10.71 0.27
CA ALA A 54 9.74 11.07 1.47
C ALA A 54 10.86 12.10 1.20
N ASP A 55 11.20 12.34 -0.07
CA ASP A 55 12.20 13.32 -0.49
C ASP A 55 11.67 14.75 -0.39
N SER A 56 12.13 15.47 0.63
CA SER A 56 11.77 16.87 0.87
C SER A 56 12.35 17.84 -0.16
N GLU A 57 13.41 17.47 -0.89
CA GLU A 57 14.03 18.36 -1.89
C GLU A 57 13.28 18.34 -3.23
N LYS A 58 12.54 17.25 -3.51
CA LYS A 58 11.76 17.06 -4.74
C LYS A 58 10.33 16.62 -4.41
N PRO A 59 9.52 17.48 -3.78
CA PRO A 59 8.20 17.09 -3.29
C PRO A 59 7.26 16.79 -4.46
N VAL A 60 6.87 15.52 -4.58
CA VAL A 60 5.90 15.02 -5.55
C VAL A 60 4.95 14.06 -4.84
N GLY A 61 3.69 14.08 -5.25
CA GLY A 61 2.67 13.15 -4.80
C GLY A 61 1.54 13.06 -5.81
N PHE A 62 0.74 12.01 -5.69
CA PHE A 62 -0.45 11.81 -6.50
C PHE A 62 -1.54 11.13 -5.69
N TRP A 63 -2.78 11.37 -6.09
CA TRP A 63 -3.97 10.86 -5.43
C TRP A 63 -4.91 10.24 -6.46
N ILE A 64 -5.56 9.17 -6.05
CA ILE A 64 -6.74 8.62 -6.73
C ILE A 64 -7.96 9.09 -5.95
N ILE A 65 -8.87 9.76 -6.64
CA ILE A 65 -10.14 10.23 -6.09
C ILE A 65 -11.27 9.48 -6.79
N THR A 66 -12.01 8.69 -6.02
CA THR A 66 -13.15 7.90 -6.45
C THR A 66 -14.43 8.49 -5.86
N PRO A 67 -15.13 9.38 -6.58
CA PRO A 67 -16.28 10.10 -6.04
C PRO A 67 -17.56 9.23 -5.93
N SER A 68 -17.62 8.10 -6.64
CA SER A 68 -18.73 7.15 -6.59
C SER A 68 -18.22 5.74 -6.82
N ASN A 69 -18.92 4.75 -6.23
CA ASN A 69 -18.64 3.32 -6.39
C ASN A 69 -19.60 2.64 -7.38
N GLU A 70 -20.43 3.39 -8.11
CA GLU A 70 -21.44 2.81 -9.02
C GLU A 70 -20.86 1.91 -10.12
N PHE A 71 -19.61 2.18 -10.54
CA PHE A 71 -18.91 1.37 -11.53
C PHE A 71 -18.26 0.10 -10.93
N ARG A 72 -18.18 0.00 -9.59
CA ARG A 72 -17.56 -1.13 -8.89
C ARG A 72 -18.59 -2.22 -8.65
N ASN A 73 -18.18 -3.47 -8.87
CA ASN A 73 -19.00 -4.65 -8.58
C ASN A 73 -18.84 -5.09 -7.12
N GLY A 74 -19.75 -5.93 -6.63
CA GLY A 74 -19.63 -6.56 -5.30
C GLY A 74 -20.07 -5.69 -4.12
N GLY A 75 -20.55 -4.47 -4.38
CA GLY A 75 -21.20 -3.63 -3.38
C GLY A 75 -20.24 -2.94 -2.41
N PRO A 76 -20.79 -2.24 -1.40
CA PRO A 76 -20.02 -1.33 -0.54
C PRO A 76 -18.99 -2.02 0.35
N VAL A 77 -19.22 -3.27 0.75
CA VAL A 77 -18.36 -4.04 1.68
C VAL A 77 -17.27 -4.85 0.99
N LYS A 78 -17.25 -4.88 -0.36
CA LYS A 78 -16.17 -5.54 -1.09
C LYS A 78 -14.84 -4.85 -0.79
N GLN A 79 -13.83 -5.64 -0.47
CA GLN A 79 -12.45 -5.20 -0.30
C GLN A 79 -11.81 -4.98 -1.67
N ASP A 80 -11.26 -3.80 -1.87
CA ASP A 80 -10.43 -3.47 -3.03
C ASP A 80 -9.11 -2.86 -2.56
N LEU A 81 -8.06 -3.08 -3.36
CA LEU A 81 -6.71 -2.59 -3.05
C LEU A 81 -6.66 -1.06 -3.16
N THR A 82 -5.85 -0.46 -2.31
CA THR A 82 -5.65 1.00 -2.23
C THR A 82 -4.23 1.37 -2.67
N SER A 83 -3.55 2.23 -1.91
CA SER A 83 -2.14 2.53 -2.11
C SER A 83 -1.28 1.50 -1.37
N HIS A 84 -0.22 1.04 -2.01
CA HIS A 84 0.76 0.12 -1.45
C HIS A 84 2.03 0.87 -1.04
N VAL A 85 3.04 0.19 -0.48
CA VAL A 85 4.34 0.81 -0.26
C VAL A 85 4.92 1.33 -1.58
N GLY A 86 5.31 2.60 -1.59
CA GLY A 86 5.84 3.28 -2.77
C GLY A 86 4.80 4.01 -3.64
N PRO A 87 5.24 4.56 -4.79
CA PRO A 87 4.36 5.26 -5.74
C PRO A 87 3.47 4.27 -6.51
N ILE A 88 2.66 3.50 -5.79
CA ILE A 88 1.73 2.51 -6.34
C ILE A 88 0.35 2.78 -5.72
N CYS A 89 -0.61 3.16 -6.56
CA CYS A 89 -2.01 3.27 -6.16
C CYS A 89 -2.88 2.42 -7.09
N LEU A 90 -3.90 1.79 -6.52
CA LEU A 90 -4.88 0.96 -7.20
C LEU A 90 -6.28 1.55 -6.95
N SER A 91 -7.22 1.24 -7.86
CA SER A 91 -8.61 1.74 -7.87
C SER A 91 -9.56 0.67 -8.37
#